data_AF-A0A507AYR9-F1
#
_entry.id   AF-A0A507AYR9-F1
#
_cell.length_a   1.000
_cell.length_b   1.000
_cell.length_c   1.000
_cell.angle_alpha   90.00
_cell.angle_beta   90.00
_cell.angle_gamma   90.00
#
_symmetry.space_group_name_H-M   'P 1'
#
loop_
_entity.id
_entity.type
_entity.pdbx_description
1 polymer ?
#
loop_
_entity_poly.entity_id
_entity_poly.type
_entity_poly.pdbx_seq_one_letter_code
_entity_poly.pdbx_strand_id
1 'polypeptide(L)'
;MAAPWDKAPPEDQWFVLVTGANSGVGLGIGQRLIDDFLAQRSASSHLILIITTRSSRKSQETVYSLRKHAKRTVESSTVLRSRIGPSYRPADALRRIHILSIQLDLCTLPSVYKAADQLINGALSSPSDDPAFEPLDSVRIPRLDSAIFNAGMGGWTGLNWLLVFKCILTTGLIQSFTYPTFKDSTGGLLVDPLDGKPTTLAKAKSSDRLMGEVFCANVFGHYIFGHELLPLLGRTADSKLPPGRIIWESSVEAFSWDNHSLDDFQGLRTIAAYESTKRLTDVLALTADLPGVRPYSAPYFRCSDSDSGNKNKNKDKNEKIEIAVPPRHYLAHPGVVVTTMFPLNVFLFYAYKLAMYIARWLGSPWHTVRAYTGAAAPVWLALQPQPFLDAVRAERAKWGSGASRWAGASLVKKSEVEGWGWEGAVVAEGALERDDGEEEEEEETGLMRKRVGRKSGAADTTRERLEEFEALGAQCWREMERLRGDWEERLGAHREGS
;
A
#
# COMPACT_ATOMS: atom_id res chain seq x y z
N MET A 1 30.00 -8.29 2.94
CA MET A 1 30.22 -9.32 1.90
C MET A 1 29.48 -8.89 0.63
N ALA A 2 29.88 -9.37 -0.54
CA ALA A 2 29.09 -9.13 -1.75
C ALA A 2 27.73 -9.83 -1.61
N ALA A 3 26.64 -9.14 -1.95
CA ALA A 3 25.31 -9.72 -1.89
C ALA A 3 25.12 -10.73 -3.04
N PRO A 4 24.29 -11.78 -2.87
CA PRO A 4 24.14 -12.81 -3.90
C PRO A 4 23.63 -12.30 -5.25
N TRP A 5 22.86 -11.21 -5.23
CA TRP A 5 22.31 -10.57 -6.42
C TRP A 5 23.29 -9.63 -7.13
N ASP A 6 24.46 -9.29 -6.55
CA ASP A 6 25.42 -8.35 -7.15
C ASP A 6 25.97 -8.82 -8.52
N LYS A 7 25.83 -10.13 -8.81
CA LYS A 7 26.22 -10.73 -10.09
C LYS A 7 25.17 -10.55 -11.19
N ALA A 8 23.93 -10.26 -10.83
CA ALA A 8 22.85 -10.05 -11.79
C ALA A 8 22.86 -8.58 -12.25
N PRO A 9 22.54 -8.30 -13.53
CA PRO A 9 22.46 -6.93 -13.99
C PRO A 9 21.31 -6.18 -13.29
N PRO A 10 21.36 -4.85 -13.16
CA PRO A 10 20.36 -4.08 -12.41
C PRO A 10 18.91 -4.34 -12.84
N GLU A 11 18.63 -4.49 -14.13
CA GLU A 11 17.30 -4.79 -14.70
C GLU A 11 16.72 -6.15 -14.28
N ASP A 12 17.59 -7.06 -13.83
CA ASP A 12 17.23 -8.38 -13.33
C ASP A 12 17.06 -8.39 -11.80
N GLN A 13 17.30 -7.28 -11.10
CA GLN A 13 17.13 -7.19 -9.64
C GLN A 13 15.84 -6.43 -9.30
N TRP A 14 15.05 -6.95 -8.36
CA TRP A 14 13.77 -6.38 -7.94
C TRP A 14 13.75 -6.13 -6.44
N PHE A 15 13.94 -4.88 -6.03
CA PHE A 15 13.91 -4.46 -4.62
C PHE A 15 12.52 -3.97 -4.24
N VAL A 16 11.79 -4.77 -3.46
CA VAL A 16 10.40 -4.46 -3.08
C VAL A 16 10.27 -4.38 -1.57
N LEU A 17 9.88 -3.21 -1.07
CA LEU A 17 9.58 -2.95 0.32
C LEU A 17 8.08 -3.12 0.59
N VAL A 18 7.70 -3.85 1.62
CA VAL A 18 6.29 -4.05 2.02
C VAL A 18 6.11 -3.71 3.49
N THR A 19 5.29 -2.68 3.77
CA THR A 19 4.99 -2.29 5.15
C THR A 19 3.92 -3.19 5.78
N GLY A 20 4.12 -3.61 7.03
CA GLY A 20 3.12 -4.37 7.78
C GLY A 20 2.87 -5.78 7.25
N ALA A 21 3.95 -6.54 7.01
CA ALA A 21 3.86 -7.84 6.36
C ALA A 21 3.62 -9.03 7.30
N ASN A 22 3.45 -8.81 8.61
CA ASN A 22 3.43 -9.90 9.58
C ASN A 22 2.17 -10.78 9.56
N SER A 23 1.11 -10.34 8.90
CA SER A 23 -0.18 -11.04 8.83
C SER A 23 -1.08 -10.43 7.76
N GLY A 24 -2.21 -11.06 7.48
CA GLY A 24 -3.24 -10.50 6.61
C GLY A 24 -2.70 -10.15 5.22
N VAL A 25 -3.19 -9.05 4.65
CA VAL A 25 -2.87 -8.62 3.29
C VAL A 25 -1.37 -8.44 3.07
N GLY A 26 -0.63 -7.86 4.03
CA GLY A 26 0.82 -7.67 3.90
C GLY A 26 1.60 -8.99 3.76
N LEU A 27 1.23 -10.03 4.50
CA LEU A 27 1.81 -11.37 4.30
C LEU A 27 1.40 -11.94 2.93
N GLY A 28 0.15 -11.73 2.53
CA GLY A 28 -0.36 -12.12 1.21
C GLY A 28 0.39 -11.45 0.06
N ILE A 29 0.78 -10.17 0.20
CA ILE A 29 1.60 -9.43 -0.74
C ILE A 29 2.98 -10.08 -0.87
N GLY A 30 3.63 -10.41 0.25
CA GLY A 30 4.92 -11.12 0.20
C GLY A 30 4.83 -12.48 -0.48
N GLN A 31 3.79 -13.27 -0.18
CA GLN A 31 3.55 -14.57 -0.82
C GLN A 31 3.30 -14.43 -2.32
N ARG A 32 2.42 -13.50 -2.73
CA ARG A 32 2.06 -13.31 -4.13
C ARG A 32 3.20 -12.67 -4.93
N LEU A 33 4.02 -11.80 -4.33
CA LEU A 33 5.26 -11.32 -4.96
C LEU A 33 6.18 -12.47 -5.32
N ILE A 34 6.39 -13.43 -4.41
CA ILE A 34 7.22 -14.62 -4.68
C ILE A 34 6.64 -15.43 -5.84
N ASP A 35 5.34 -15.70 -5.80
CA ASP A 35 4.67 -16.55 -6.80
C ASP A 35 4.67 -15.90 -8.20
N ASP A 36 4.23 -14.64 -8.29
CA ASP A 36 4.16 -13.90 -9.56
C ASP A 36 5.55 -13.59 -10.10
N PHE A 37 6.53 -13.27 -9.25
CA PHE A 37 7.92 -13.05 -9.67
C PHE A 37 8.51 -14.30 -10.30
N LEU A 38 8.41 -15.45 -9.62
CA LEU A 38 8.93 -16.71 -10.15
C LEU A 38 8.21 -17.07 -11.45
N ALA A 39 6.90 -16.84 -11.54
CA ALA A 39 6.08 -17.16 -12.71
C ALA A 39 6.43 -16.30 -13.93
N GLN A 40 6.80 -15.03 -13.73
CA GLN A 40 6.93 -14.04 -14.82
C GLN A 40 8.39 -13.70 -15.20
N ARG A 41 9.34 -13.79 -14.26
CA ARG A 41 10.73 -13.31 -14.49
C ARG A 41 11.66 -14.37 -15.06
N SER A 42 12.74 -13.92 -15.71
CA SER A 42 13.77 -14.78 -16.30
C SER A 42 14.46 -15.62 -15.21
N ALA A 43 15.17 -16.68 -15.56
CA ALA A 43 15.89 -17.49 -14.58
C ALA A 43 17.08 -16.77 -13.92
N SER A 44 17.54 -15.64 -14.48
CA SER A 44 18.63 -14.81 -13.94
C SER A 44 18.15 -13.73 -12.97
N SER A 45 16.86 -13.38 -12.97
CA SER A 45 16.37 -12.29 -12.12
C SER A 45 16.32 -12.68 -10.64
N HIS A 46 16.56 -11.72 -9.74
CA HIS A 46 16.46 -11.86 -8.29
C HIS A 46 15.37 -10.98 -7.67
N LEU A 47 14.62 -11.52 -6.72
CA LEU A 47 13.67 -10.80 -5.89
C LEU A 47 14.29 -10.53 -4.52
N ILE A 48 14.39 -9.26 -4.14
CA ILE A 48 14.82 -8.79 -2.83
C ILE A 48 13.59 -8.20 -2.15
N LEU A 49 12.92 -9.02 -1.34
CA LEU A 49 11.72 -8.66 -0.60
C LEU A 49 12.13 -8.15 0.79
N ILE A 50 11.89 -6.87 1.06
CA ILE A 50 12.15 -6.23 2.35
C ILE A 50 10.81 -6.06 3.05
N ILE A 51 10.60 -6.76 4.15
CA ILE A 51 9.37 -6.65 4.95
C ILE A 51 9.56 -5.74 6.15
N THR A 52 8.50 -5.03 6.55
CA THR A 52 8.49 -4.32 7.82
C THR A 52 7.55 -4.94 8.84
N THR A 53 7.96 -4.94 10.10
CA THR A 53 7.13 -5.34 11.25
C THR A 53 7.48 -4.51 12.48
N ARG A 54 6.65 -4.53 13.52
CA ARG A 54 6.90 -3.77 14.76
C ARG A 54 7.93 -4.40 15.71
N SER A 55 8.37 -5.64 15.47
CA SER A 55 9.34 -6.30 16.36
C SER A 55 10.20 -7.34 15.66
N SER A 56 11.40 -7.57 16.18
CA SER A 56 12.34 -8.56 15.61
C SER A 56 11.76 -9.97 15.62
N ARG A 57 11.00 -10.33 16.65
CA ARG A 57 10.28 -11.62 16.71
C ARG A 57 9.29 -11.78 15.56
N LYS A 58 8.43 -10.78 15.33
CA LYS A 58 7.48 -10.79 14.21
C LYS A 58 8.22 -10.83 12.87
N SER A 59 9.35 -10.14 12.77
CA SER A 59 10.20 -10.17 11.58
C SER A 59 10.66 -11.61 11.28
N GLN A 60 11.24 -12.29 12.27
CA GLN A 60 11.71 -13.68 12.14
C GLN A 60 10.58 -14.65 11.75
N GLU A 61 9.44 -14.57 12.46
CA GLU A 61 8.27 -15.41 12.16
C GLU A 61 7.74 -15.19 10.72
N THR A 62 7.76 -13.94 10.25
CA THR A 62 7.31 -13.58 8.90
C THR A 62 8.30 -14.06 7.83
N VAL A 63 9.60 -13.83 8.03
CA VAL A 63 10.66 -14.33 7.14
C VAL A 63 10.58 -15.86 7.02
N TYR A 64 10.40 -16.56 8.14
CA TYR A 64 10.21 -18.02 8.15
C TYR A 64 8.97 -18.44 7.35
N SER A 65 7.84 -17.76 7.55
CA SER A 65 6.59 -18.04 6.82
C SER A 65 6.75 -17.86 5.30
N LEU A 66 7.40 -16.78 4.88
CA LEU A 66 7.66 -16.48 3.46
C LEU A 66 8.64 -17.47 2.83
N ARG A 67 9.73 -17.84 3.53
CA ARG A 67 10.66 -18.90 3.11
C ARG A 67 9.94 -20.24 2.93
N LYS A 68 9.09 -20.61 3.88
CA LYS A 68 8.26 -21.82 3.82
C LYS A 68 7.28 -21.77 2.65
N HIS A 69 6.70 -20.61 2.36
CA HIS A 69 5.83 -20.41 1.19
C HIS A 69 6.62 -20.60 -0.11
N ALA A 70 7.76 -19.92 -0.26
CA ALA A 70 8.62 -20.03 -1.45
C ALA A 70 9.00 -21.49 -1.76
N LYS A 71 9.37 -22.27 -0.74
CA LYS A 71 9.63 -23.72 -0.87
C LYS A 71 8.44 -24.48 -1.45
N ARG A 72 7.26 -24.26 -0.89
CA ARG A 72 6.02 -24.89 -1.38
C ARG A 72 5.76 -24.49 -2.83
N THR A 73 5.88 -23.21 -3.17
CA THR A 73 5.65 -22.71 -4.54
C THR A 73 6.58 -23.38 -5.55
N VAL A 74 7.89 -23.44 -5.28
CA VAL A 74 8.83 -24.06 -6.22
C VAL A 74 8.62 -25.58 -6.37
N GLU A 75 8.10 -26.23 -5.33
CA GLU A 75 7.77 -27.66 -5.35
C GLU A 75 6.46 -27.93 -6.09
N SER A 76 5.41 -27.15 -5.85
CA SER A 76 4.05 -27.45 -6.34
C SER A 76 3.65 -26.73 -7.62
N SER A 77 4.35 -25.65 -8.03
CA SER A 77 3.90 -24.84 -9.17
C SER A 77 4.10 -25.56 -10.50
N THR A 78 2.97 -25.89 -11.15
CA THR A 78 2.95 -26.44 -12.50
C THR A 78 3.37 -25.42 -13.56
N VAL A 79 3.03 -24.14 -13.35
CA VAL A 79 3.38 -23.02 -14.25
C VAL A 79 4.90 -22.83 -14.32
N LEU A 80 5.61 -22.92 -13.19
CA LEU A 80 7.07 -22.81 -13.18
C LEU A 80 7.72 -23.98 -13.93
N ARG A 81 7.25 -25.20 -13.65
CA ARG A 81 7.75 -26.42 -14.30
C ARG A 81 7.51 -26.40 -15.80
N SER A 82 6.34 -25.97 -16.26
CA SER A 82 6.02 -25.92 -17.69
C SER A 82 6.82 -24.84 -18.43
N ARG A 83 7.04 -23.68 -17.80
CA ARG A 83 7.79 -22.57 -18.42
C ARG A 83 9.28 -22.87 -18.58
N ILE A 84 9.91 -23.46 -17.57
CA ILE A 84 11.36 -23.77 -17.60
C ILE A 84 11.63 -25.12 -18.28
N GLY A 85 10.68 -26.05 -18.20
CA GLY A 85 10.79 -27.36 -18.82
C GLY A 85 11.63 -28.36 -18.01
N PRO A 86 12.19 -29.40 -18.67
CA PRO A 86 12.86 -30.52 -18.00
C PRO A 86 14.09 -30.15 -17.16
N SER A 87 14.70 -29.00 -17.42
CA SER A 87 15.86 -28.49 -16.69
C SER A 87 15.50 -27.80 -15.38
N TYR A 88 14.21 -27.69 -15.04
CA TYR A 88 13.75 -27.01 -13.84
C TYR A 88 14.29 -27.67 -12.57
N ARG A 89 14.97 -26.87 -11.75
CA ARG A 89 15.46 -27.25 -10.43
C ARG A 89 14.89 -26.31 -9.37
N PRO A 90 14.10 -26.81 -8.40
CA PRO A 90 13.54 -25.98 -7.33
C PRO A 90 14.59 -25.18 -6.55
N ALA A 91 15.78 -25.76 -6.34
CA ALA A 91 16.88 -25.09 -5.65
C ALA A 91 17.36 -23.82 -6.36
N ASP A 92 17.39 -23.83 -7.70
CA ASP A 92 17.84 -22.66 -8.48
C ASP A 92 16.78 -21.55 -8.46
N ALA A 93 15.50 -21.91 -8.41
CA ALA A 93 14.42 -20.94 -8.20
C ALA A 93 14.49 -20.30 -6.80
N LEU A 94 14.80 -21.08 -5.75
CA LEU A 94 14.89 -20.57 -4.37
C LEU A 94 16.07 -19.62 -4.15
N ARG A 95 17.22 -19.88 -4.78
CA ARG A 95 18.42 -19.00 -4.72
C ARG A 95 18.17 -17.57 -5.22
N ARG A 96 17.05 -17.36 -5.92
CA ARG A 96 16.65 -16.07 -6.48
C ARG A 96 15.77 -15.26 -5.54
N ILE A 97 15.33 -15.83 -4.42
CA ILE A 97 14.40 -15.21 -3.48
C ILE A 97 15.15 -14.83 -2.20
N HIS A 98 15.30 -13.53 -1.99
CA HIS A 98 15.99 -12.94 -0.85
C HIS A 98 14.97 -12.20 0.01
N ILE A 99 14.90 -12.54 1.30
CA ILE A 99 13.92 -11.94 2.22
C ILE A 99 14.67 -11.27 3.35
N LEU A 100 14.55 -9.94 3.43
CA LEU A 100 15.12 -9.07 4.45
C LEU A 100 14.00 -8.48 5.31
N SER A 101 14.34 -8.01 6.50
CA SER A 101 13.36 -7.39 7.39
C SER A 101 13.90 -6.16 8.10
N ILE A 102 13.02 -5.19 8.36
CA ILE A 102 13.32 -4.01 9.15
C ILE A 102 12.19 -3.71 10.15
N GLN A 103 12.54 -3.12 11.29
CA GLN A 103 11.55 -2.72 12.28
C GLN A 103 10.99 -1.33 11.95
N LEU A 104 9.68 -1.23 11.91
CA LEU A 104 8.97 0.00 11.62
C LEU A 104 7.69 0.07 12.45
N ASP A 105 7.57 1.13 13.25
CA ASP A 105 6.31 1.56 13.84
C ASP A 105 5.91 2.91 13.26
N LEU A 106 4.86 2.91 12.44
CA LEU A 106 4.37 4.10 11.73
C LEU A 106 3.75 5.15 12.68
N CYS A 107 3.36 4.73 13.87
CA CYS A 107 2.88 5.64 14.91
C CYS A 107 4.02 6.26 15.72
N THR A 108 5.28 5.93 15.43
CA THR A 108 6.46 6.47 16.13
C THR A 108 7.44 7.06 15.13
N LEU A 109 7.43 8.38 14.94
CA LEU A 109 8.30 9.05 13.96
C LEU A 109 9.79 8.72 14.16
N PRO A 110 10.35 8.67 15.39
CA PRO A 110 11.73 8.19 15.57
C PRO A 110 11.98 6.78 15.00
N SER A 111 11.00 5.87 15.06
CA SER A 111 11.09 4.56 14.41
C SER A 111 11.07 4.67 12.89
N VAL A 112 10.29 5.60 12.33
CA VAL A 112 10.22 5.85 10.89
C VAL A 112 11.57 6.34 10.36
N TYR A 113 12.14 7.39 10.97
CA TYR A 113 13.45 7.92 10.58
C TYR A 113 14.56 6.89 10.76
N LYS A 114 14.57 6.15 11.88
CA LYS A 114 15.56 5.08 12.11
C LYS A 114 15.47 3.99 11.05
N ALA A 115 14.26 3.60 10.64
CA ALA A 115 14.06 2.60 9.61
C ALA A 115 14.56 3.09 8.24
N ALA A 116 14.26 4.35 7.88
CA ALA A 116 14.74 4.95 6.64
C ALA A 116 16.27 5.06 6.63
N ASP A 117 16.88 5.57 7.70
CA ASP A 117 18.34 5.68 7.84
C ASP A 117 19.03 4.32 7.73
N GLN A 118 18.48 3.28 8.36
CA GLN A 118 19.03 1.92 8.24
C GLN A 118 18.95 1.38 6.81
N LEU A 119 17.92 1.73 6.03
CA LEU A 119 17.80 1.32 4.62
C LEU A 119 18.78 2.07 3.71
N ILE A 120 18.99 3.36 3.96
CA ILE A 120 19.81 4.25 3.12
C ILE A 120 21.29 4.11 3.48
N ASN A 121 21.62 4.28 4.75
CA ASN A 121 22.99 4.40 5.26
C ASN A 121 23.46 3.13 5.98
N GLY A 122 22.53 2.28 6.41
CA GLY A 122 22.82 1.05 7.15
C GLY A 122 23.00 -0.19 6.27
N ALA A 123 22.91 -1.34 6.93
CA ALA A 123 22.90 -2.65 6.29
C ALA A 123 21.80 -3.52 6.94
N LEU A 124 21.37 -4.52 6.19
CA LEU A 124 20.37 -5.50 6.61
C LEU A 124 21.00 -6.88 6.71
N SER A 125 20.48 -7.69 7.63
CA SER A 125 20.85 -9.10 7.75
C SER A 125 19.59 -9.96 7.79
N SER A 126 19.70 -11.17 7.27
CA SER A 126 18.66 -12.19 7.30
C SER A 126 19.30 -13.55 7.53
N PRO A 127 19.53 -13.93 8.80
CA PRO A 127 20.13 -15.22 9.11
C PRO A 127 19.24 -16.36 8.59
N SER A 128 19.86 -17.48 8.26
CA SER A 128 19.17 -18.68 7.81
C SER A 128 19.91 -19.91 8.30
N ASP A 129 19.22 -20.77 9.04
CA ASP A 129 19.68 -22.13 9.36
C ASP A 129 19.24 -23.14 8.27
N ASP A 130 18.50 -22.66 7.28
CA ASP A 130 17.92 -23.47 6.21
C ASP A 130 18.86 -23.47 4.99
N PRO A 131 19.40 -24.63 4.57
CA PRO A 131 20.39 -24.70 3.48
C PRO A 131 19.81 -24.30 2.12
N ALA A 132 18.48 -24.21 1.98
CA ALA A 132 17.85 -23.73 0.76
C ALA A 132 17.89 -22.20 0.61
N PHE A 133 18.16 -21.46 1.69
CA PHE A 133 18.25 -20.00 1.67
C PHE A 133 19.63 -19.57 2.15
N GLU A 134 20.35 -18.88 1.28
CA GLU A 134 21.65 -18.30 1.62
C GLU A 134 21.48 -17.26 2.74
N PRO A 135 22.25 -17.36 3.84
CA PRO A 135 22.19 -16.36 4.90
C PRO A 135 22.76 -15.04 4.38
N LEU A 136 22.04 -13.96 4.64
CA LEU A 136 22.47 -12.61 4.27
C LEU A 136 23.03 -11.92 5.50
N ASP A 137 24.28 -11.48 5.43
CA ASP A 137 24.93 -10.75 6.50
C ASP A 137 25.41 -9.38 6.03
N SER A 138 24.86 -8.34 6.65
CA SER A 138 25.27 -6.94 6.49
C SER A 138 25.30 -6.51 5.02
N VAL A 139 24.20 -6.78 4.31
CA VAL A 139 24.01 -6.40 2.91
C VAL A 139 23.38 -5.01 2.82
N ARG A 140 23.82 -4.22 1.84
CA ARG A 140 23.25 -2.92 1.51
C ARG A 140 22.26 -3.06 0.35
N ILE A 141 21.25 -2.20 0.33
CA ILE A 141 20.33 -2.11 -0.80
C ILE A 141 20.67 -0.86 -1.62
N PRO A 142 20.87 -0.97 -2.93
CA PRO A 142 21.28 0.17 -3.75
C PRO A 142 20.10 1.08 -4.13
N ARG A 143 18.87 0.56 -4.07
CA ARG A 143 17.64 1.24 -4.47
C ARG A 143 16.41 0.46 -3.98
N LEU A 144 15.25 1.06 -4.17
CA LEU A 144 13.93 0.42 -4.12
C LEU A 144 13.26 0.58 -5.49
N ASP A 145 12.77 -0.52 -6.06
CA ASP A 145 11.97 -0.50 -7.29
C ASP A 145 10.49 -0.29 -6.97
N SER A 146 10.03 -0.76 -5.81
CA SER A 146 8.68 -0.51 -5.30
C SER A 146 8.64 -0.47 -3.78
N ALA A 147 7.87 0.46 -3.22
CA ALA A 147 7.47 0.50 -1.82
C ALA A 147 5.94 0.39 -1.74
N ILE A 148 5.45 -0.68 -1.11
CA ILE A 148 4.02 -0.97 -0.95
C ILE A 148 3.61 -0.59 0.48
N PHE A 149 2.89 0.53 0.59
CA PHE A 149 2.37 1.09 1.83
C PHE A 149 1.02 0.47 2.18
N ASN A 150 1.10 -0.76 2.71
CA ASN A 150 -0.03 -1.60 3.08
C ASN A 150 -0.43 -1.51 4.56
N ALA A 151 0.48 -1.13 5.46
CA ALA A 151 0.18 -1.17 6.89
C ALA A 151 -0.96 -0.21 7.26
N GLY A 152 -1.72 -0.53 8.30
CA GLY A 152 -2.76 0.35 8.77
C GLY A 152 -3.62 -0.23 9.87
N MET A 153 -4.47 0.62 10.43
CA MET A 153 -5.45 0.31 11.47
C MET A 153 -6.80 0.96 11.17
N GLY A 154 -7.88 0.43 11.75
CA GLY A 154 -9.26 0.84 11.46
C GLY A 154 -9.94 1.62 12.57
N GLY A 155 -9.55 1.42 13.84
CA GLY A 155 -10.17 2.11 14.98
C GLY A 155 -11.59 1.63 15.35
N TRP A 156 -12.07 0.52 14.79
CA TRP A 156 -13.44 0.03 15.00
C TRP A 156 -13.64 -0.60 16.38
N THR A 157 -14.82 -0.37 16.95
CA THR A 157 -15.23 -0.90 18.26
C THR A 157 -16.32 -1.96 18.16
N GLY A 158 -17.06 -2.01 17.04
CA GLY A 158 -18.15 -2.96 16.87
C GLY A 158 -18.92 -2.80 15.57
N LEU A 159 -20.09 -3.43 15.53
CA LEU A 159 -21.06 -3.33 14.45
C LEU A 159 -22.43 -2.99 15.04
N ASN A 160 -23.13 -2.05 14.40
CA ASN A 160 -24.51 -1.77 14.70
C ASN A 160 -25.41 -2.82 14.02
N TRP A 161 -25.75 -3.88 14.76
CA TRP A 161 -26.49 -5.03 14.22
C TRP A 161 -27.85 -4.67 13.63
N LEU A 162 -28.58 -3.75 14.25
CA LEU A 162 -29.88 -3.30 13.70
C LEU A 162 -29.68 -2.63 12.34
N LEU A 163 -28.64 -1.80 12.22
CA LEU A 163 -28.28 -1.15 10.97
C LEU A 163 -27.76 -2.15 9.93
N VAL A 164 -27.03 -3.20 10.33
CA VAL A 164 -26.65 -4.32 9.43
C VAL A 164 -27.90 -4.92 8.76
N PHE A 165 -28.89 -5.32 9.54
CA PHE A 165 -30.14 -5.89 9.00
C PHE A 165 -30.87 -4.90 8.10
N LYS A 166 -30.97 -3.63 8.51
CA LYS A 166 -31.57 -2.57 7.71
C LYS A 166 -30.86 -2.42 6.36
N CYS A 167 -29.53 -2.28 6.36
CA CYS A 167 -28.74 -2.12 5.13
C CYS A 167 -28.94 -3.31 4.18
N ILE A 168 -28.89 -4.54 4.68
CA ILE A 168 -29.08 -5.75 3.86
C ILE A 168 -30.45 -5.72 3.18
N LEU A 169 -31.51 -5.33 3.90
CA LEU A 169 -32.87 -5.24 3.36
C LEU A 169 -33.06 -4.07 2.38
N THR A 170 -32.41 -2.93 2.60
CA THR A 170 -32.64 -1.72 1.79
C THR A 170 -31.71 -1.58 0.60
N THR A 171 -30.47 -2.04 0.70
CA THR A 171 -29.43 -1.88 -0.34
C THR A 171 -28.97 -3.21 -0.95
N GLY A 172 -29.39 -4.33 -0.36
CA GLY A 172 -28.98 -5.66 -0.77
C GLY A 172 -27.66 -6.10 -0.14
N LEU A 173 -27.46 -7.41 -0.11
CA LEU A 173 -26.34 -8.08 0.58
C LEU A 173 -24.97 -7.66 0.02
N ILE A 174 -24.82 -7.64 -1.30
CA ILE A 174 -23.54 -7.32 -1.94
C ILE A 174 -23.10 -5.89 -1.60
N GLN A 175 -24.00 -4.91 -1.78
CA GLN A 175 -23.68 -3.51 -1.53
C GLN A 175 -23.42 -3.26 -0.03
N SER A 176 -24.23 -3.85 0.86
CA SER A 176 -24.04 -3.72 2.30
C SER A 176 -22.68 -4.22 2.79
N PHE A 177 -22.18 -5.31 2.21
CA PHE A 177 -20.89 -5.88 2.60
C PHE A 177 -19.69 -5.35 1.80
N THR A 178 -19.92 -4.69 0.67
CA THR A 178 -18.88 -3.97 -0.08
C THR A 178 -18.66 -2.57 0.48
N TYR A 179 -19.75 -1.86 0.80
CA TYR A 179 -19.78 -0.45 1.23
C TYR A 179 -20.52 -0.31 2.57
N PRO A 180 -19.98 -0.89 3.66
CA PRO A 180 -20.68 -0.94 4.94
C PRO A 180 -20.78 0.45 5.59
N THR A 181 -21.97 0.81 6.07
CA THR A 181 -22.22 2.05 6.84
C THR A 181 -22.66 1.78 8.28
N PHE A 182 -22.42 0.55 8.76
CA PHE A 182 -22.88 0.05 10.07
C PHE A 182 -21.73 -0.28 11.03
N LYS A 183 -20.51 0.16 10.70
CA LYS A 183 -19.33 -0.03 11.54
C LYS A 183 -19.32 1.03 12.62
N ASP A 184 -19.22 0.59 13.87
CA ASP A 184 -19.03 1.50 14.99
C ASP A 184 -17.54 1.70 15.23
N SER A 185 -17.16 2.94 15.51
CA SER A 185 -15.78 3.35 15.74
C SER A 185 -15.76 4.49 16.76
N THR A 186 -14.71 4.52 17.59
CA THR A 186 -14.48 5.61 18.54
C THR A 186 -13.74 6.74 17.83
N GLY A 187 -14.36 7.91 17.76
CA GLY A 187 -13.66 9.14 17.41
C GLY A 187 -12.61 9.51 18.46
N GLY A 188 -11.53 10.16 18.04
CA GLY A 188 -10.51 10.70 18.97
C GLY A 188 -9.53 9.69 19.55
N LEU A 189 -9.21 8.62 18.81
CA LEU A 189 -8.00 7.84 19.08
C LEU A 189 -6.77 8.71 18.76
N LEU A 190 -5.92 8.92 19.76
CA LEU A 190 -4.74 9.78 19.65
C LEU A 190 -3.47 8.99 19.92
N VAL A 191 -2.37 9.49 19.38
CA VAL A 191 -1.02 9.00 19.65
C VAL A 191 -0.09 10.19 19.85
N ASP A 192 0.94 10.04 20.69
CA ASP A 192 2.12 10.91 20.64
C ASP A 192 3.14 10.27 19.67
N PRO A 193 3.36 10.84 18.48
CA PRO A 193 4.27 10.29 17.49
C PRO A 193 5.74 10.23 17.93
N LEU A 194 6.12 10.83 19.06
CA LEU A 194 7.49 10.74 19.60
C LEU A 194 7.74 9.42 20.35
N ASP A 195 6.73 8.91 21.07
CA ASP A 195 6.87 7.68 21.85
C ASP A 195 5.95 6.53 21.41
N GLY A 196 5.04 6.81 20.47
CA GLY A 196 4.13 5.82 19.87
C GLY A 196 3.02 5.35 20.80
N LYS A 197 2.81 6.00 21.95
CA LYS A 197 1.83 5.52 22.93
C LYS A 197 0.42 6.00 22.58
N PRO A 198 -0.54 5.08 22.44
CA PRO A 198 -1.94 5.45 22.31
C PRO A 198 -2.43 6.21 23.54
N THR A 199 -3.18 7.26 23.32
CA THR A 199 -3.75 8.12 24.36
C THR A 199 -5.15 8.59 23.97
N THR A 200 -5.82 9.24 24.91
CA THR A 200 -7.13 9.87 24.69
C THR A 200 -7.04 11.35 25.06
N LEU A 201 -7.94 12.18 24.53
CA LEU A 201 -8.01 13.60 24.87
C LEU A 201 -8.04 13.83 26.39
N ALA A 202 -8.78 13.00 27.14
CA ALA A 202 -8.88 13.09 28.59
C ALA A 202 -7.58 12.77 29.35
N LYS A 203 -6.65 12.03 28.72
CA LYS A 203 -5.37 11.60 29.32
C LYS A 203 -4.17 12.39 28.81
N ALA A 204 -4.37 13.24 27.81
CA ALA A 204 -3.31 14.02 27.23
C ALA A 204 -2.86 15.14 28.17
N LYS A 205 -1.55 15.20 28.45
CA LYS A 205 -0.95 16.29 29.24
C LYS A 205 -0.76 17.58 28.43
N SER A 206 -0.64 17.47 27.11
CA SER A 206 -0.53 18.58 26.17
C SER A 206 -1.13 18.16 24.83
N SER A 207 -2.00 18.98 24.26
CA SER A 207 -2.61 18.78 22.93
C SER A 207 -1.60 18.87 21.80
N ASP A 208 -0.53 19.63 22.01
CA ASP A 208 0.36 20.04 20.94
C ASP A 208 1.25 18.90 20.46
N ARG A 209 1.32 17.79 21.20
CA ARG A 209 2.12 16.60 20.86
C ARG A 209 1.29 15.46 20.26
N LEU A 210 0.01 15.68 20.01
CA LEU A 210 -0.90 14.60 19.65
C LEU A 210 -1.22 14.60 18.16
N MET A 211 -1.46 13.41 17.65
CA MET A 211 -1.95 13.16 16.30
C MET A 211 -3.06 12.11 16.34
N GLY A 212 -3.98 12.13 15.38
CA GLY A 212 -4.95 11.06 15.22
C GLY A 212 -4.23 9.74 14.97
N GLU A 213 -4.48 8.72 15.79
CA GLU A 213 -3.74 7.44 15.74
C GLU A 213 -3.92 6.74 14.38
N VAL A 214 -5.16 6.69 13.90
CA VAL A 214 -5.50 6.08 12.59
C VAL A 214 -4.86 6.85 11.44
N PHE A 215 -4.84 8.18 11.51
CA PHE A 215 -4.17 9.05 10.53
C PHE A 215 -2.65 8.86 10.53
N CYS A 216 -2.04 8.79 11.72
CA CYS A 216 -0.62 8.54 11.88
C CYS A 216 -0.21 7.19 11.26
N ALA A 217 -0.95 6.12 11.60
CA ALA A 217 -0.69 4.77 11.11
C ALA A 217 -0.93 4.60 9.60
N ASN A 218 -2.01 5.16 9.07
CA ASN A 218 -2.45 4.89 7.70
C ASN A 218 -1.80 5.82 6.67
N VAL A 219 -1.56 7.09 7.03
CA VAL A 219 -1.13 8.14 6.09
C VAL A 219 0.17 8.80 6.52
N PHE A 220 0.20 9.47 7.67
CA PHE A 220 1.31 10.37 8.00
C PHE A 220 2.65 9.64 8.20
N GLY A 221 2.66 8.53 8.94
CA GLY A 221 3.87 7.72 9.11
C GLY A 221 4.42 7.20 7.78
N HIS A 222 3.54 6.80 6.85
CA HIS A 222 3.93 6.40 5.49
C HIS A 222 4.40 7.59 4.65
N TYR A 223 3.78 8.75 4.81
CA TYR A 223 4.13 9.97 4.11
C TYR A 223 5.58 10.35 4.43
N ILE A 224 5.92 10.45 5.72
CA ILE A 224 7.29 10.68 6.18
C ILE A 224 8.23 9.57 5.69
N PHE A 225 7.84 8.30 5.85
CA PHE A 225 8.69 7.20 5.40
C PHE A 225 8.99 7.24 3.90
N GLY A 226 7.99 7.56 3.07
CA GLY A 226 8.18 7.69 1.63
C GLY A 226 9.08 8.87 1.24
N HIS A 227 8.97 10.00 1.95
CA HIS A 227 9.86 11.16 1.76
C HIS A 227 11.31 10.78 2.08
N GLU A 228 11.53 10.16 3.24
CA GLU A 228 12.87 9.76 3.66
C GLU A 228 13.48 8.70 2.72
N LEU A 229 12.66 7.86 2.09
CA LEU A 229 13.11 6.83 1.14
C LEU A 229 13.37 7.34 -0.28
N LEU A 230 13.21 8.63 -0.56
CA LEU A 230 13.50 9.21 -1.87
C LEU A 230 14.90 8.90 -2.41
N PRO A 231 15.99 8.89 -1.61
CA PRO A 231 17.31 8.49 -2.09
C PRO A 231 17.36 7.07 -2.69
N LEU A 232 16.48 6.16 -2.26
CA LEU A 232 16.39 4.80 -2.78
C LEU A 232 15.34 4.66 -3.91
N LEU A 233 14.29 5.47 -3.87
CA LEU A 233 13.16 5.42 -4.82
C LEU A 233 13.36 6.29 -6.07
N GLY A 234 14.11 7.37 -5.94
CA GLY A 234 14.47 8.26 -7.03
C GLY A 234 15.41 7.60 -8.04
N ARG A 235 15.50 8.19 -9.23
CA ARG A 235 16.47 7.80 -10.26
C ARG A 235 17.25 9.01 -10.75
N THR A 236 18.49 8.77 -11.15
CA THR A 236 19.32 9.74 -11.86
C THR A 236 18.82 9.92 -13.29
N ALA A 237 19.21 11.02 -13.95
CA ALA A 237 18.75 11.32 -15.31
C ALA A 237 19.21 10.29 -16.36
N ASP A 238 20.34 9.63 -16.11
CA ASP A 238 20.97 8.63 -16.98
C ASP A 238 20.54 7.18 -16.66
N SER A 239 19.73 6.98 -15.62
CA SER A 239 19.24 5.66 -15.23
C SER A 239 18.42 5.01 -16.34
N LYS A 240 18.80 3.78 -16.72
CA LYS A 240 18.03 2.93 -17.65
C LYS A 240 16.88 2.18 -16.96
N LEU A 241 16.85 2.20 -15.62
CA LEU A 241 15.80 1.56 -14.84
C LEU A 241 14.53 2.41 -14.85
N PRO A 242 13.35 1.79 -14.75
CA PRO A 242 12.11 2.54 -14.60
C PRO A 242 12.11 3.37 -13.30
N PRO A 243 11.27 4.42 -13.23
CA PRO A 243 11.06 5.17 -12.00
C PRO A 243 10.67 4.24 -10.85
N GLY A 244 11.16 4.53 -9.64
CA GLY A 244 10.68 3.84 -8.44
C GLY A 244 9.19 4.06 -8.25
N ARG A 245 8.55 3.18 -7.47
CA ARG A 245 7.09 3.17 -7.29
C ARG A 245 6.73 3.28 -5.81
N ILE A 246 5.83 4.19 -5.47
CA ILE A 246 5.14 4.20 -4.19
C ILE A 246 3.71 3.73 -4.44
N ILE A 247 3.35 2.58 -3.90
CA ILE A 247 2.04 1.95 -4.09
C ILE A 247 1.28 2.08 -2.76
N TRP A 248 0.26 2.92 -2.77
CA TRP A 248 -0.57 3.19 -1.61
C TRP A 248 -1.74 2.21 -1.52
N GLU A 249 -1.87 1.51 -0.39
CA GLU A 249 -3.01 0.62 -0.15
C GLU A 249 -4.17 1.38 0.50
N SER A 250 -5.14 1.73 -0.34
CA SER A 250 -6.42 2.32 0.07
C SER A 250 -7.46 1.23 0.38
N SER A 251 -8.73 1.58 0.36
CA SER A 251 -9.87 0.70 0.61
C SER A 251 -11.01 0.98 -0.37
N VAL A 252 -11.86 -0.01 -0.62
CA VAL A 252 -13.19 0.22 -1.24
C VAL A 252 -14.05 1.17 -0.39
N GLU A 253 -13.71 1.33 0.88
CA GLU A 253 -14.41 2.17 1.86
C GLU A 253 -14.11 3.66 1.76
N ALA A 254 -13.17 4.07 0.89
CA ALA A 254 -12.90 5.48 0.56
C ALA A 254 -13.98 6.10 -0.38
N PHE A 255 -15.22 5.60 -0.30
CA PHE A 255 -16.28 5.82 -1.29
C PHE A 255 -17.13 7.06 -1.06
N SER A 256 -16.89 7.80 0.03
CA SER A 256 -17.71 8.94 0.43
C SER A 256 -16.86 10.19 0.51
N TRP A 257 -17.25 11.21 -0.24
CA TRP A 257 -16.67 12.53 -0.27
C TRP A 257 -16.61 13.14 1.14
N ASP A 258 -17.70 13.02 1.88
CA ASP A 258 -17.89 13.65 3.20
C ASP A 258 -17.11 12.98 4.34
N ASN A 259 -16.48 11.83 4.09
CA ASN A 259 -15.69 11.14 5.12
C ASN A 259 -14.38 11.88 5.43
N HIS A 260 -13.86 12.69 4.51
CA HIS A 260 -12.65 13.49 4.73
C HIS A 260 -12.97 14.98 4.82
N SER A 261 -12.79 15.56 6.00
CA SER A 261 -12.98 16.98 6.26
C SER A 261 -11.63 17.66 6.51
N LEU A 262 -11.41 18.80 5.87
CA LEU A 262 -10.23 19.63 6.11
C LEU A 262 -10.22 20.23 7.52
N ASP A 263 -11.39 20.45 8.13
CA ASP A 263 -11.51 20.93 9.51
C ASP A 263 -11.18 19.87 10.56
N ASP A 264 -11.12 18.59 10.16
CA ASP A 264 -10.70 17.47 10.99
C ASP A 264 -9.71 16.59 10.22
N PHE A 265 -8.69 17.24 9.61
CA PHE A 265 -7.77 16.63 8.67
C PHE A 265 -7.10 15.34 9.20
N GLN A 266 -6.73 15.35 10.48
CA GLN A 266 -6.08 14.23 11.17
C GLN A 266 -7.07 13.20 11.74
N GLY A 267 -8.38 13.41 11.56
CA GLY A 267 -9.44 12.53 12.06
C GLY A 267 -9.52 12.48 13.60
N LEU A 268 -9.37 13.63 14.27
CA LEU A 268 -9.37 13.72 15.73
C LEU A 268 -10.77 13.63 16.33
N ARG A 269 -11.82 13.97 15.56
CA ARG A 269 -13.20 14.04 16.03
C ARG A 269 -14.11 13.04 15.33
N THR A 270 -13.86 12.78 14.05
CA THR A 270 -14.68 11.90 13.23
C THR A 270 -14.73 10.46 13.78
N ILE A 271 -15.90 9.84 13.67
CA ILE A 271 -16.08 8.41 13.90
C ILE A 271 -15.76 7.58 12.64
N ALA A 272 -15.50 8.22 11.49
CA ALA A 272 -15.14 7.59 10.24
C ALA A 272 -13.64 7.79 9.92
N ALA A 273 -12.77 7.68 10.93
CA ALA A 273 -11.34 7.98 10.79
C ALA A 273 -10.65 7.08 9.76
N TYR A 274 -11.02 5.79 9.70
CA TYR A 274 -10.48 4.89 8.69
C TYR A 274 -10.83 5.35 7.28
N GLU A 275 -12.11 5.60 7.02
CA GLU A 275 -12.61 6.03 5.72
C GLU A 275 -12.03 7.40 5.32
N SER A 276 -11.93 8.34 6.28
CA SER A 276 -11.25 9.63 6.09
C SER A 276 -9.81 9.46 5.62
N THR A 277 -9.04 8.60 6.30
CA THR A 277 -7.64 8.37 5.94
C THR A 277 -7.48 7.70 4.58
N LYS A 278 -8.36 6.76 4.23
CA LYS A 278 -8.33 6.09 2.92
C LYS A 278 -8.76 7.03 1.79
N ARG A 279 -9.68 7.95 2.07
CA ARG A 279 -10.04 9.04 1.14
C ARG A 279 -8.88 10.01 0.94
N LEU A 280 -8.20 10.41 2.02
CA LEU A 280 -6.98 11.23 1.92
C LEU A 280 -5.88 10.51 1.12
N THR A 281 -5.70 9.20 1.32
CA THR A 281 -4.78 8.38 0.50
C THR A 281 -5.14 8.43 -0.98
N ASP A 282 -6.42 8.30 -1.34
CA ASP A 282 -6.88 8.39 -2.73
C ASP A 282 -6.52 9.76 -3.33
N VAL A 283 -6.84 10.84 -2.61
CA VAL A 283 -6.56 12.21 -3.03
C VAL A 283 -5.07 12.44 -3.22
N LEU A 284 -4.22 12.09 -2.25
CA LEU A 284 -2.78 12.30 -2.34
C LEU A 284 -2.14 11.53 -3.51
N ALA A 285 -2.50 10.24 -3.68
CA ALA A 285 -1.92 9.40 -4.71
C ALA A 285 -2.30 9.84 -6.13
N LEU A 286 -3.57 10.20 -6.36
CA LEU A 286 -4.09 10.52 -7.70
C LEU A 286 -3.76 11.95 -8.17
N THR A 287 -3.49 12.85 -7.22
CA THR A 287 -3.25 14.28 -7.51
C THR A 287 -1.79 14.70 -7.46
N ALA A 288 -0.87 13.82 -7.02
CA ALA A 288 0.53 14.14 -6.73
C ALA A 288 1.25 14.93 -7.83
N ASP A 289 1.00 14.61 -9.09
CA ASP A 289 1.69 15.18 -10.25
C ASP A 289 0.80 16.12 -11.09
N LEU A 290 -0.39 16.50 -10.61
CA LEU A 290 -1.28 17.42 -11.31
C LEU A 290 -0.71 18.85 -11.31
N PRO A 291 -0.84 19.61 -12.41
CA PRO A 291 -0.28 20.96 -12.52
C PRO A 291 -0.70 21.91 -11.38
N GLY A 292 -1.97 21.88 -10.97
CA GLY A 292 -2.50 22.73 -9.89
C GLY A 292 -2.03 22.32 -8.48
N VAL A 293 -1.54 21.09 -8.33
CA VAL A 293 -1.12 20.51 -7.03
C VAL A 293 0.40 20.52 -6.86
N ARG A 294 1.15 20.45 -7.97
CA ARG A 294 2.63 20.50 -8.00
C ARG A 294 3.26 21.59 -7.14
N PRO A 295 2.74 22.83 -7.04
CA PRO A 295 3.32 23.84 -6.15
C PRO A 295 3.40 23.39 -4.69
N TYR A 296 2.49 22.52 -4.25
CA TYR A 296 2.41 21.99 -2.89
C TYR A 296 3.04 20.60 -2.74
N SER A 297 3.00 19.75 -3.78
CA SER A 297 3.59 18.41 -3.73
C SER A 297 5.10 18.40 -4.07
N ALA A 298 5.61 19.37 -4.83
CA ALA A 298 7.02 19.38 -5.24
C ALA A 298 8.02 19.35 -4.07
N PRO A 299 7.79 20.03 -2.92
CA PRO A 299 8.71 19.96 -1.77
C PRO A 299 8.84 18.54 -1.20
N TYR A 300 7.77 17.72 -1.26
CA TYR A 300 7.82 16.31 -0.87
C TYR A 300 8.84 15.53 -1.68
N PHE A 301 9.02 15.82 -2.97
CA PHE A 301 9.90 15.07 -3.87
C PHE A 301 11.36 15.57 -3.89
N ARG A 302 11.71 16.52 -3.03
CA ARG A 302 13.09 16.99 -2.86
C ARG A 302 13.76 16.18 -1.76
N CYS A 303 14.95 15.66 -1.99
CA CYS A 303 15.76 15.16 -0.89
C CYS A 303 16.01 16.31 0.09
N SER A 304 15.84 16.05 1.38
CA SER A 304 16.38 16.94 2.40
C SER A 304 17.89 17.08 2.14
N ASP A 305 18.36 18.32 1.94
CA ASP A 305 19.77 18.59 2.14
C ASP A 305 20.05 18.11 3.56
N SER A 306 20.94 17.14 3.70
CA SER A 306 21.44 16.70 4.99
C SER A 306 22.25 17.85 5.61
N ASP A 307 21.55 18.88 6.08
CA ASP A 307 22.05 19.90 7.00
C ASP A 307 22.11 19.23 8.39
N SER A 308 22.90 18.16 8.47
CA SER A 308 23.56 17.79 9.70
C SER A 308 24.42 19.00 10.04
N GLY A 309 24.10 19.68 11.15
CA GLY A 309 24.79 20.86 11.68
C GLY A 309 26.25 20.64 12.07
N ASN A 310 27.03 19.93 11.25
CA ASN A 310 28.46 19.76 11.41
C ASN A 310 29.17 20.62 10.35
N LYS A 311 29.38 21.89 10.69
CA LYS A 311 30.33 22.80 10.00
C LYS A 311 31.77 22.33 10.19
N ASN A 312 32.08 21.08 9.89
CA ASN A 312 33.45 20.60 9.80
C ASN A 312 33.72 20.08 8.39
N LYS A 313 34.47 20.92 7.67
CA LYS A 313 35.14 20.62 6.41
C LYS A 313 35.85 19.27 6.52
N ASN A 314 35.35 18.28 5.80
CA ASN A 314 36.22 17.38 5.04
C ASN A 314 35.56 17.09 3.70
N LYS A 315 36.21 17.60 2.64
CA LYS A 315 35.92 17.33 1.24
C LYS A 315 36.32 15.88 0.95
N ASP A 316 35.46 14.94 1.27
CA ASP A 316 35.44 13.65 0.58
C ASP A 316 34.20 13.58 -0.30
N LYS A 317 34.42 13.10 -1.52
CA LYS A 317 33.51 13.15 -2.68
C LYS A 317 32.28 12.25 -2.49
N ASN A 318 31.34 12.63 -1.62
CA ASN A 318 29.97 12.13 -1.75
C ASN A 318 29.29 12.92 -2.86
N GLU A 319 29.25 12.34 -4.06
CA GLU A 319 28.40 12.79 -5.15
C GLU A 319 26.98 13.00 -4.60
N LYS A 320 26.52 14.24 -4.57
CA LYS A 320 25.10 14.54 -4.33
C LYS A 320 24.32 13.82 -5.43
N ILE A 321 23.60 12.75 -5.08
CA ILE A 321 22.70 12.09 -6.01
C ILE A 321 21.56 13.06 -6.27
N GLU A 322 21.65 13.79 -7.38
CA GLU A 322 20.57 14.64 -7.84
C GLU A 322 19.46 13.72 -8.38
N ILE A 323 18.39 13.55 -7.58
CA ILE A 323 17.20 12.83 -8.04
C ILE A 323 16.58 13.63 -9.17
N ALA A 324 16.83 13.20 -10.40
CA ALA A 324 16.25 13.81 -11.58
C ALA A 324 14.84 13.29 -11.86
N VAL A 325 14.58 12.03 -11.52
CA VAL A 325 13.29 11.37 -11.75
C VAL A 325 12.71 10.92 -10.40
N PRO A 326 11.65 11.57 -9.89
CA PRO A 326 10.99 11.16 -8.66
C PRO A 326 10.21 9.85 -8.87
N PRO A 327 9.90 9.11 -7.78
CA PRO A 327 9.06 7.93 -7.89
C PRO A 327 7.64 8.28 -8.32
N ARG A 328 6.97 7.33 -8.98
CA ARG A 328 5.56 7.43 -9.33
C ARG A 328 4.67 6.91 -8.21
N HIS A 329 3.54 7.57 -8.01
CA HIS A 329 2.52 7.13 -7.06
C HIS A 329 1.48 6.28 -7.79
N TYR A 330 1.12 5.15 -7.20
CA TYR A 330 0.01 4.31 -7.64
C TYR A 330 -0.90 4.00 -6.47
N LEU A 331 -2.16 3.71 -6.77
CA LEU A 331 -3.20 3.51 -5.78
C LEU A 331 -3.85 2.13 -5.96
N ALA A 332 -3.85 1.35 -4.88
CA ALA A 332 -4.44 0.02 -4.85
C ALA A 332 -5.52 -0.09 -3.75
N HIS A 333 -6.34 -1.14 -3.80
CA HIS A 333 -7.10 -1.60 -2.64
C HIS A 333 -7.25 -3.12 -2.64
N PRO A 334 -7.41 -3.77 -1.47
CA PRO A 334 -7.39 -5.22 -1.40
C PRO A 334 -8.76 -5.86 -1.64
N GLY A 335 -9.78 -5.02 -1.85
CA GLY A 335 -11.18 -5.44 -1.81
C GLY A 335 -11.60 -5.71 -0.37
N VAL A 336 -12.53 -6.64 -0.17
CA VAL A 336 -13.02 -7.07 1.13
C VAL A 336 -12.32 -8.36 1.54
N VAL A 337 -11.31 -8.22 2.39
CA VAL A 337 -10.53 -9.33 2.96
C VAL A 337 -11.02 -9.60 4.38
N VAL A 338 -11.27 -10.87 4.70
CA VAL A 338 -11.62 -11.27 6.06
C VAL A 338 -10.34 -11.33 6.90
N THR A 339 -10.18 -10.38 7.80
CA THR A 339 -9.04 -10.29 8.73
C THR A 339 -9.54 -10.21 10.17
N THR A 340 -8.62 -10.39 11.13
CA THR A 340 -8.89 -10.22 12.56
C THR A 340 -8.98 -8.75 12.99
N MET A 341 -9.06 -7.82 12.05
CA MET A 341 -9.13 -6.38 12.31
C MET A 341 -10.48 -5.97 12.91
N PHE A 342 -11.53 -6.76 12.68
CA PHE A 342 -12.80 -6.67 13.40
C PHE A 342 -12.79 -7.62 14.61
N PRO A 343 -13.00 -7.12 15.84
CA PRO A 343 -13.05 -7.94 17.04
C PRO A 343 -14.38 -8.69 17.12
N LEU A 344 -14.55 -9.74 16.33
CA LEU A 344 -15.70 -10.64 16.38
C LEU A 344 -15.38 -11.87 17.22
N ASN A 345 -16.37 -12.37 17.96
CA ASN A 345 -16.26 -13.70 18.56
C ASN A 345 -16.15 -14.77 17.46
N VAL A 346 -15.66 -15.96 17.83
CA VAL A 346 -15.34 -17.02 16.86
C VAL A 346 -16.54 -17.39 15.96
N PHE A 347 -17.74 -17.50 16.53
CA PHE A 347 -18.94 -17.85 15.77
C PHE A 347 -19.31 -16.77 14.76
N LEU A 348 -19.32 -15.50 15.19
CA LEU A 348 -19.60 -14.36 14.32
C LEU A 348 -18.52 -14.18 13.27
N PHE A 349 -17.26 -14.49 13.57
CA PHE A 349 -16.17 -14.46 12.60
C PHE A 349 -16.40 -15.45 11.45
N TYR A 350 -16.81 -16.69 11.75
CA TYR A 350 -17.13 -17.68 10.71
C TYR A 350 -18.39 -17.32 9.94
N ALA A 351 -19.42 -16.80 10.61
CA ALA A 351 -20.64 -16.32 9.95
C ALA A 351 -20.34 -15.14 9.00
N TYR A 352 -19.54 -14.17 9.45
CA TYR A 352 -19.07 -13.04 8.64
C TYR A 352 -18.26 -13.55 7.43
N LYS A 353 -17.33 -14.48 7.66
CA LYS A 353 -16.54 -15.08 6.57
C LYS A 353 -17.42 -15.77 5.53
N LEU A 354 -18.44 -16.52 5.97
CA LEU A 354 -19.41 -17.15 5.08
C LEU A 354 -20.20 -16.10 4.30
N ALA A 355 -20.66 -15.03 4.95
CA ALA A 355 -21.36 -13.94 4.29
C ALA A 355 -20.51 -13.27 3.19
N MET A 356 -19.21 -13.08 3.41
CA MET A 356 -18.31 -12.55 2.39
C MET A 356 -18.16 -13.49 1.19
N TYR A 357 -18.12 -14.82 1.42
CA TYR A 357 -18.14 -15.79 0.32
C TYR A 357 -19.47 -15.80 -0.43
N ILE A 358 -20.60 -15.69 0.27
CA ILE A 358 -21.92 -15.56 -0.37
C ILE A 358 -21.96 -14.31 -1.26
N ALA A 359 -21.49 -13.16 -0.77
CA ALA A 359 -21.41 -11.93 -1.55
C ALA A 359 -20.57 -12.11 -2.84
N ARG A 360 -19.44 -12.84 -2.75
CA ARG A 360 -18.65 -13.22 -3.93
C ARG A 360 -19.43 -14.09 -4.90
N TRP A 361 -20.06 -15.18 -4.43
CA TRP A 361 -20.81 -16.10 -5.29
C TRP A 361 -21.97 -15.41 -6.01
N LEU A 362 -22.58 -14.43 -5.36
CA LEU A 362 -23.63 -13.59 -5.94
C LEU A 362 -23.09 -12.53 -6.94
N GLY A 363 -21.79 -12.53 -7.23
CA GLY A 363 -21.20 -11.75 -8.33
C GLY A 363 -20.43 -10.51 -7.89
N SER A 364 -20.12 -10.34 -6.60
CA SER A 364 -19.26 -9.23 -6.17
C SER A 364 -17.80 -9.48 -6.55
N PRO A 365 -17.16 -8.62 -7.36
CA PRO A 365 -15.75 -8.77 -7.70
C PRO A 365 -14.85 -8.43 -6.52
N TRP A 366 -15.29 -7.55 -5.61
CA TRP A 366 -14.45 -7.00 -4.55
C TRP A 366 -14.27 -7.93 -3.35
N HIS A 367 -15.08 -8.97 -3.21
CA HIS A 367 -14.98 -9.88 -2.06
C HIS A 367 -13.83 -10.89 -2.25
N THR A 368 -12.60 -10.44 -2.01
CA THR A 368 -11.37 -11.25 -2.15
C THR A 368 -11.17 -12.24 -1.01
N VAL A 369 -11.80 -12.03 0.16
CA VAL A 369 -11.92 -12.89 1.35
C VAL A 369 -10.60 -13.33 1.99
N ARG A 370 -9.64 -13.79 1.20
CA ARG A 370 -8.30 -14.25 1.58
C ARG A 370 -7.29 -13.15 1.29
N ALA A 371 -6.32 -13.01 2.19
CA ALA A 371 -5.23 -12.06 2.07
C ALA A 371 -4.43 -12.20 0.76
N TYR A 372 -4.14 -13.43 0.34
CA TYR A 372 -3.41 -13.70 -0.91
C TYR A 372 -4.14 -13.13 -2.14
N THR A 373 -5.45 -13.32 -2.23
CA THR A 373 -6.27 -12.76 -3.31
C THR A 373 -6.36 -11.24 -3.20
N GLY A 374 -6.46 -10.70 -1.98
CA GLY A 374 -6.43 -9.26 -1.73
C GLY A 374 -5.11 -8.58 -2.10
N ALA A 375 -4.02 -9.33 -2.27
CA ALA A 375 -2.72 -8.81 -2.67
C ALA A 375 -2.57 -8.61 -4.19
N ALA A 376 -3.60 -8.90 -4.99
CA ALA A 376 -3.46 -8.93 -6.44
C ALA A 376 -3.06 -7.60 -7.07
N ALA A 377 -3.80 -6.53 -6.81
CA ALA A 377 -3.56 -5.20 -7.36
C ALA A 377 -2.20 -4.59 -6.94
N PRO A 378 -1.79 -4.56 -5.66
CA PRO A 378 -0.49 -3.98 -5.29
C PRO A 378 0.69 -4.78 -5.88
N VAL A 379 0.59 -6.12 -5.95
CA VAL A 379 1.64 -6.94 -6.58
C VAL A 379 1.69 -6.75 -8.09
N TRP A 380 0.53 -6.61 -8.74
CA TRP A 380 0.46 -6.29 -10.15
C TRP A 380 1.11 -4.93 -10.44
N LEU A 381 0.79 -3.89 -9.68
CA LEU A 381 1.44 -2.57 -9.80
C LEU A 381 2.95 -2.63 -9.56
N ALA A 382 3.42 -3.47 -8.63
CA ALA A 382 4.84 -3.61 -8.33
C ALA A 382 5.61 -4.32 -9.44
N LEU A 383 5.00 -5.33 -10.09
CA LEU A 383 5.69 -6.16 -11.07
C LEU A 383 5.44 -5.72 -12.52
N GLN A 384 4.33 -5.08 -12.88
CA GLN A 384 4.08 -4.80 -14.30
C GLN A 384 5.21 -3.95 -14.96
N PRO A 385 5.59 -4.24 -16.22
CA PRO A 385 6.52 -3.40 -16.97
C PRO A 385 6.02 -1.95 -17.03
N GLN A 386 6.93 -0.99 -16.91
CA GLN A 386 6.56 0.44 -16.92
C GLN A 386 5.78 0.88 -18.19
N PRO A 387 6.15 0.44 -19.41
CA PRO A 387 5.39 0.80 -20.61
C PRO A 387 3.93 0.33 -20.58
N PHE A 388 3.67 -0.82 -19.94
CA PHE A 388 2.30 -1.31 -19.78
C PHE A 388 1.50 -0.40 -18.83
N LEU A 389 2.08 -0.03 -17.69
CA LEU A 389 1.44 0.87 -16.72
C LEU A 389 1.16 2.25 -17.33
N ASP A 390 2.10 2.78 -18.12
CA ASP A 390 1.95 4.05 -18.82
C ASP A 390 0.80 3.99 -19.85
N ALA A 391 0.71 2.90 -20.62
CA ALA A 391 -0.32 2.72 -21.64
C ALA A 391 -1.73 2.70 -21.04
N VAL A 392 -1.90 2.14 -19.84
CA VAL A 392 -3.19 2.10 -19.14
C VAL A 392 -3.40 3.26 -18.16
N ARG A 393 -2.49 4.24 -18.16
CA ARG A 393 -2.45 5.41 -17.26
C ARG A 393 -2.64 5.02 -15.79
N ALA A 394 -1.89 4.02 -15.34
CA ALA A 394 -2.10 3.39 -14.05
C ALA A 394 -2.01 4.37 -12.86
N GLU A 395 -1.22 5.45 -12.97
CA GLU A 395 -1.10 6.50 -11.95
C GLU A 395 -2.36 7.36 -11.79
N ARG A 396 -3.29 7.30 -12.77
CA ARG A 396 -4.56 8.03 -12.75
C ARG A 396 -5.73 7.19 -12.28
N ALA A 397 -5.53 5.91 -11.99
CA ALA A 397 -6.60 4.99 -11.62
C ALA A 397 -6.34 4.36 -10.25
N LYS A 398 -7.43 4.07 -9.54
CA LYS A 398 -7.40 3.20 -8.38
C LYS A 398 -7.58 1.76 -8.83
N TRP A 399 -6.67 0.87 -8.43
CA TRP A 399 -6.68 -0.54 -8.84
C TRP A 399 -7.14 -1.44 -7.69
N GLY A 400 -8.22 -2.18 -7.90
CA GLY A 400 -8.77 -3.10 -6.92
C GLY A 400 -8.34 -4.54 -7.16
N SER A 401 -7.93 -5.21 -6.09
CA SER A 401 -7.88 -6.66 -6.04
C SER A 401 -9.31 -7.20 -6.02
N GLY A 402 -9.62 -8.04 -6.99
CA GLY A 402 -10.89 -8.74 -7.09
C GLY A 402 -10.74 -10.25 -7.09
N ALA A 403 -11.86 -10.95 -7.08
CA ALA A 403 -11.91 -12.40 -7.15
C ALA A 403 -13.01 -12.86 -8.11
N SER A 404 -12.72 -13.92 -8.88
CA SER A 404 -13.75 -14.60 -9.66
C SER A 404 -14.76 -15.30 -8.74
N ARG A 405 -15.96 -15.59 -9.26
CA ARG A 405 -17.09 -16.09 -8.46
C ARG A 405 -16.75 -17.43 -7.81
N TRP A 406 -16.28 -18.39 -8.61
CA TRP A 406 -16.16 -19.80 -8.20
C TRP A 406 -14.72 -20.26 -8.04
N ALA A 407 -13.85 -19.96 -9.01
CA ALA A 407 -12.46 -20.42 -9.02
C ALA A 407 -11.57 -19.68 -8.02
N GLY A 408 -12.02 -18.53 -7.49
CA GLY A 408 -11.21 -17.70 -6.60
C GLY A 408 -9.95 -17.15 -7.27
N ALA A 409 -9.92 -17.16 -8.61
CA ALA A 409 -8.88 -16.54 -9.41
C ALA A 409 -8.83 -15.05 -9.07
N SER A 410 -7.62 -14.50 -8.94
CA SER A 410 -7.45 -13.10 -8.60
C SER A 410 -7.66 -12.23 -9.83
N LEU A 411 -8.38 -11.13 -9.66
CA LEU A 411 -8.63 -10.11 -10.68
C LEU A 411 -7.94 -8.81 -10.28
N VAL A 412 -7.51 -8.02 -11.25
CA VAL A 412 -7.02 -6.65 -11.02
C VAL A 412 -7.81 -5.73 -11.91
N LYS A 413 -8.61 -4.85 -11.30
CA LYS A 413 -9.63 -4.06 -12.00
C LYS A 413 -9.59 -2.61 -11.55
N LYS A 414 -9.84 -1.65 -12.45
CA LYS A 414 -10.04 -0.25 -12.08
C LYS A 414 -11.25 -0.11 -11.14
N SER A 415 -11.14 0.79 -10.19
CA SER A 415 -12.15 1.07 -9.17
C SER A 415 -12.48 2.56 -9.20
N GLU A 416 -13.76 2.88 -9.16
CA GLU A 416 -14.20 4.27 -9.20
C GLU A 416 -13.86 4.99 -7.89
N VAL A 417 -13.38 6.23 -8.02
CA VAL A 417 -13.15 7.14 -6.89
C VAL A 417 -14.13 8.29 -7.00
N GLU A 418 -14.96 8.50 -5.98
CA GLU A 418 -15.97 9.55 -6.01
C GLU A 418 -15.35 10.92 -6.28
N GLY A 419 -15.88 11.60 -7.30
CA GLY A 419 -15.42 12.89 -7.79
C GLY A 419 -14.13 12.93 -8.61
N TRP A 420 -13.41 11.81 -8.70
CA TRP A 420 -12.32 11.61 -9.65
C TRP A 420 -12.74 10.74 -10.85
N GLY A 421 -13.73 9.88 -10.64
CA GLY A 421 -14.18 8.88 -11.60
C GLY A 421 -13.20 7.71 -11.67
N TRP A 422 -12.97 7.22 -12.88
CA TRP A 422 -12.13 6.04 -13.13
C TRP A 422 -10.66 6.39 -13.34
N GLU A 423 -10.40 7.54 -13.99
CA GLU A 423 -9.08 7.91 -14.53
C GLU A 423 -8.82 9.42 -14.50
N GLY A 424 -9.58 10.20 -13.72
CA GLY A 424 -9.45 11.66 -13.70
C GLY A 424 -9.98 12.32 -14.97
N ALA A 425 -11.01 11.74 -15.57
CA ALA A 425 -11.64 12.25 -16.77
C ALA A 425 -13.15 12.01 -16.71
N VAL A 426 -13.91 12.95 -17.28
CA VAL A 426 -15.35 12.80 -17.47
C VAL A 426 -15.58 11.66 -18.44
N VAL A 427 -16.38 10.67 -18.03
CA VAL A 427 -16.77 9.57 -18.89
C VAL A 427 -17.77 10.09 -19.92
N ALA A 428 -17.56 9.78 -21.20
CA ALA A 428 -18.51 10.17 -22.24
C ALA A 428 -19.90 9.59 -21.97
N GLU A 429 -20.94 10.35 -22.30
CA GLU A 429 -22.33 9.93 -22.10
C GLU A 429 -22.60 8.58 -22.78
N GLY A 430 -23.24 7.66 -22.05
CA GLY A 430 -23.49 6.29 -22.52
C GLY A 430 -22.25 5.39 -22.68
N ALA A 431 -21.04 5.83 -22.30
CA ALA A 431 -19.86 4.96 -22.39
C ALA A 431 -19.90 3.80 -21.38
N LEU A 432 -20.53 3.98 -20.22
CA LEU A 432 -20.77 2.89 -19.27
C LEU A 432 -21.79 1.86 -19.78
N GLU A 433 -22.73 2.27 -20.64
CA GLU A 433 -23.70 1.36 -21.28
C GLU A 433 -23.06 0.62 -22.45
N ARG A 434 -22.15 1.28 -23.18
CA ARG A 434 -21.35 0.65 -24.24
C ARG A 434 -20.35 -0.38 -23.70
N ASP A 435 -19.75 -0.10 -22.55
CA ASP A 435 -18.92 -1.07 -21.78
C ASP A 435 -19.72 -2.33 -21.39
N ASP A 436 -21.05 -2.23 -21.27
CA ASP A 436 -21.93 -3.38 -21.03
C ASP A 436 -22.29 -4.16 -22.30
N GLY A 437 -22.08 -3.56 -23.49
CA GLY A 437 -22.50 -4.07 -24.81
C GLY A 437 -21.39 -4.65 -25.69
N GLU A 438 -20.12 -4.52 -25.31
CA GLU A 438 -19.03 -5.29 -25.92
C GLU A 438 -19.08 -6.73 -25.38
N GLU A 439 -19.61 -7.63 -26.21
CA GLU A 439 -19.73 -9.07 -25.96
C GLU A 439 -18.34 -9.73 -25.99
N GLU A 440 -17.89 -10.25 -24.86
CA GLU A 440 -16.98 -11.40 -24.83
C GLU A 440 -17.64 -12.50 -23.99
N GLU A 441 -17.92 -13.63 -24.63
CA GLU A 441 -18.79 -14.74 -24.22
C GLU A 441 -18.28 -15.60 -23.03
N GLU A 442 -17.39 -15.08 -22.18
CA GLU A 442 -16.94 -15.80 -20.99
C GLU A 442 -17.64 -15.26 -19.73
N GLU A 443 -18.31 -16.14 -18.97
CA GLU A 443 -19.06 -15.80 -17.74
C GLU A 443 -18.25 -14.97 -16.70
N GLU A 444 -16.91 -15.04 -16.75
CA GLU A 444 -16.00 -14.30 -15.87
C GLU A 444 -15.54 -12.93 -16.43
N THR A 445 -15.58 -12.67 -17.75
CA THR A 445 -15.18 -11.37 -18.34
C THR A 445 -16.15 -10.25 -17.94
N GLY A 446 -17.42 -10.58 -17.72
CA GLY A 446 -18.44 -9.64 -17.21
C GLY A 446 -18.06 -8.98 -15.88
N LEU A 447 -17.24 -9.62 -15.04
CA LEU A 447 -16.75 -9.03 -13.78
C LEU A 447 -15.83 -7.83 -14.00
N MET A 448 -15.23 -7.67 -15.18
CA MET A 448 -14.32 -6.58 -15.52
C MET A 448 -15.06 -5.30 -15.93
N ARG A 449 -16.34 -5.38 -16.28
CA ARG A 449 -17.19 -4.23 -16.66
C ARG A 449 -17.28 -3.19 -15.55
N LYS A 450 -17.15 -1.91 -15.85
CA LYS A 450 -17.11 -0.80 -14.86
C LYS A 450 -18.30 -0.81 -13.90
N ARG A 451 -19.50 -1.14 -14.37
CA ARG A 451 -20.70 -1.19 -13.51
C ARG A 451 -20.64 -2.29 -12.44
N VAL A 452 -19.95 -3.41 -12.70
CA VAL A 452 -19.92 -4.54 -11.79
C VAL A 452 -19.04 -4.23 -10.58
N GLY A 453 -19.65 -4.18 -9.40
CA GLY A 453 -19.00 -3.77 -8.16
C GLY A 453 -18.98 -2.25 -7.94
N ARG A 454 -19.60 -1.44 -8.81
CA ARG A 454 -19.80 0.00 -8.55
C ARG A 454 -20.73 0.21 -7.34
N LYS A 455 -20.51 1.27 -6.56
CA LYS A 455 -21.40 1.64 -5.44
C LYS A 455 -22.78 2.04 -5.99
N SER A 456 -23.84 1.53 -5.36
CA SER A 456 -25.21 1.89 -5.71
C SER A 456 -25.45 3.39 -5.49
N GLY A 457 -26.05 4.06 -6.46
CA GLY A 457 -26.31 5.50 -6.43
C GLY A 457 -25.07 6.38 -6.66
N ALA A 458 -23.92 5.81 -7.05
CA ALA A 458 -22.77 6.61 -7.47
C ALA A 458 -23.11 7.46 -8.69
N ALA A 459 -22.82 8.75 -8.61
CA ALA A 459 -22.98 9.68 -9.72
C ALA A 459 -21.76 9.63 -10.64
N ASP A 460 -22.00 9.77 -11.95
CA ASP A 460 -20.91 9.95 -12.91
C ASP A 460 -20.17 11.26 -12.62
N THR A 461 -18.85 11.23 -12.79
CA THR A 461 -18.00 12.37 -12.44
C THR A 461 -18.16 13.50 -13.46
N THR A 462 -18.52 14.69 -12.97
CA THR A 462 -18.64 15.91 -13.77
C THR A 462 -17.31 16.69 -13.80
N ARG A 463 -17.22 17.70 -14.66
CA ARG A 463 -16.03 18.55 -14.75
C ARG A 463 -15.83 19.39 -13.48
N GLU A 464 -16.91 19.96 -12.97
CA GLU A 464 -16.91 20.75 -11.74
C GLU A 464 -16.42 19.89 -10.57
N ARG A 465 -16.88 18.64 -10.50
CA ARG A 465 -16.47 17.72 -9.44
C ARG A 465 -14.99 17.32 -9.55
N LEU A 466 -14.44 17.19 -10.76
CA LEU A 466 -13.00 17.00 -10.97
C LEU A 466 -12.22 18.20 -10.46
N GLU A 467 -12.64 19.42 -10.83
CA GLU A 467 -12.00 20.65 -10.37
C GLU A 467 -12.02 20.79 -8.85
N GLU A 468 -13.13 20.41 -8.20
CA GLU A 468 -13.21 20.31 -6.73
C GLU A 468 -12.25 19.25 -6.16
N PHE A 469 -12.09 18.09 -6.83
CA PHE A 469 -11.15 17.04 -6.40
C PHE A 469 -9.70 17.52 -6.52
N GLU A 470 -9.35 18.25 -7.59
CA GLU A 470 -8.02 18.85 -7.75
C GLU A 470 -7.75 19.92 -6.69
N ALA A 471 -8.74 20.77 -6.40
CA ALA A 471 -8.65 21.79 -5.36
C ALA A 471 -8.51 21.17 -3.95
N LEU A 472 -9.20 20.05 -3.69
CA LEU A 472 -9.02 19.26 -2.48
C LEU A 472 -7.59 18.69 -2.42
N GLY A 473 -7.09 18.14 -3.53
CA GLY A 473 -5.70 17.67 -3.64
C GLY A 473 -4.68 18.73 -3.26
N ALA A 474 -4.80 19.95 -3.80
CA ALA A 474 -3.93 21.06 -3.46
C ALA A 474 -3.95 21.40 -1.96
N GLN A 475 -5.12 21.39 -1.34
CA GLN A 475 -5.28 21.65 0.10
C GLN A 475 -4.70 20.52 0.95
N CYS A 476 -4.96 19.26 0.59
CA CYS A 476 -4.41 18.11 1.30
C CYS A 476 -2.88 18.08 1.24
N TRP A 477 -2.27 18.32 0.07
CA TRP A 477 -0.82 18.37 -0.07
C TRP A 477 -0.21 19.51 0.73
N ARG A 478 -0.83 20.70 0.72
CA ARG A 478 -0.38 21.84 1.53
C ARG A 478 -0.38 21.50 3.01
N GLU A 479 -1.46 20.88 3.50
CA GLU A 479 -1.59 20.53 4.91
C GLU A 479 -0.64 19.39 5.32
N MET A 480 -0.42 18.39 4.47
CA MET A 480 0.58 17.34 4.71
C MET A 480 1.99 17.90 4.82
N GLU A 481 2.38 18.83 3.94
CA GLU A 481 3.69 19.47 4.00
C GLU A 481 3.84 20.40 5.20
N ARG A 482 2.77 21.12 5.58
CA ARG A 482 2.74 21.91 6.82
C ARG A 482 2.98 21.00 8.04
N LEU A 483 2.24 19.89 8.14
CA LEU A 483 2.39 18.91 9.23
C LEU A 483 3.79 18.28 9.25
N ARG A 484 4.35 17.95 8.08
CA ARG A 484 5.72 17.42 7.99
C ARG A 484 6.73 18.41 8.57
N GLY A 485 6.69 19.67 8.13
CA GLY A 485 7.59 20.71 8.63
C GLY A 485 7.45 20.93 10.15
N ASP A 486 6.21 21.02 10.66
CA ASP A 486 5.95 21.16 12.10
C ASP A 486 6.57 19.99 12.91
N TRP A 487 6.45 18.76 12.41
CA TRP A 487 6.95 17.57 13.11
C TRP A 487 8.46 17.40 13.00
N GLU A 488 9.07 17.81 11.89
CA GLU A 488 10.53 17.87 11.75
C GLU A 488 11.15 18.84 12.77
N GLU A 489 10.58 20.04 12.93
CA GLU A 489 11.03 21.02 13.92
C GLU A 489 10.94 20.46 15.35
N ARG A 490 9.80 19.84 15.69
CA ARG A 490 9.58 19.23 17.02
C ARG A 490 10.55 18.09 17.31
N LEU A 491 10.87 17.28 16.32
CA LEU A 491 11.85 16.20 16.45
C LEU A 491 13.26 16.76 16.61
N GLY A 492 13.60 17.84 15.91
CA GLY A 492 14.85 18.58 16.10
C GLY A 492 15.00 19.06 17.54
N ALA A 493 14.01 19.79 18.05
CA ALA A 493 13.99 20.28 19.42
C ALA A 493 14.05 19.15 20.48
N HIS A 494 13.37 18.01 20.23
CA HIS A 494 13.43 16.86 21.12
C HIS A 494 14.84 16.24 21.18
N ARG A 495 15.57 16.20 20.06
CA ARG A 495 16.95 15.67 20.03
C ARG A 495 17.96 16.58 20.73
N GLU A 496 17.73 17.89 20.72
CA GLU A 496 18.61 18.86 21.42
C GLU A 496 18.37 18.90 22.93
N GLY A 497 17.16 18.55 23.39
CA GLY A 497 16.78 18.55 24.81
C GLY A 497 16.93 17.21 25.54
N SER A 498 17.24 16.12 24.82
CA SER A 498 17.47 14.75 25.36
C SER A 498 18.95 14.43 25.43
#